data_AF-A0A4Z0EJY1-F1
#
_entry.id   AF-A0A4Z0EJY1-F1
#
_cell.length_a   1.000
_cell.length_b   1.000
_cell.length_c   1.000
_cell.angle_alpha   90.00
_cell.angle_beta   90.00
_cell.angle_gamma   90.00
#
_symmetry.space_group_name_H-M   'P 1'
#
loop_
_entity.id
_entity.type
_entity.pdbx_description
1 polymer ?
#
loop_
_entity_poly.entity_id
_entity_poly.type
_entity_poly.pdbx_seq_one_letter_code
_entity_poly.pdbx_strand_id
1 'polypeptide(L)' 'MLPTETQAPLLTSVLTCPVCQHAQAEQMPIDACQWFYECTSCHTVLKPLAGDCCVYCSYGSVPCPPIQAQGFGSCCG' A
#
# COMPACT_ATOMS: atom_id res chain seq x y z
N MET A 1 7.67 4.01 32.83
CA MET A 1 8.43 4.85 31.88
C MET A 1 9.03 3.96 30.79
N LEU A 2 8.18 3.38 29.94
CA LEU A 2 8.55 2.92 28.61
C LEU A 2 7.36 3.30 27.72
N PRO A 3 7.52 4.18 26.72
CA PRO A 3 6.50 4.30 25.70
C PRO A 3 6.50 2.96 24.97
N THR A 4 5.34 2.33 24.97
CA THR A 4 5.00 1.13 24.23
C THR A 4 5.74 1.11 22.90
N GLU A 5 6.58 0.09 22.67
CA GLU A 5 7.21 -0.17 21.38
C GLU A 5 6.08 -0.32 20.36
N THR A 6 5.77 0.78 19.69
CA THR A 6 4.86 0.81 18.55
C THR A 6 5.65 0.18 17.44
N GLN A 7 5.37 -1.10 17.16
CA GLN A 7 5.86 -1.77 15.97
C GLN A 7 5.35 -0.97 14.77
N ALA A 8 6.18 -0.03 14.29
CA ALA A 8 5.80 0.87 13.23
C ALA A 8 5.55 0.03 11.98
N PRO A 9 4.35 0.06 11.39
CA PRO A 9 4.11 -0.62 10.14
C PRO A 9 5.09 -0.08 9.10
N LEU A 10 5.59 -0.94 8.22
CA LEU A 10 6.44 -0.52 7.12
C LEU A 10 5.60 0.36 6.20
N LEU A 11 5.87 1.67 6.23
CA LEU A 11 5.16 2.65 5.41
C LEU A 11 5.72 2.70 4.00
N THR A 12 6.91 2.19 3.75
CA THR A 12 7.49 2.20 2.40
C THR A 12 7.09 0.94 1.65
N SER A 13 6.35 1.09 0.55
CA SER A 13 6.02 -0.01 -0.36
C SER A 13 6.37 0.37 -1.78
N VAL A 14 7.01 -0.55 -2.50
CA VAL A 14 7.39 -0.35 -3.89
C VAL A 14 6.21 -0.73 -4.76
N LEU A 15 5.52 0.26 -5.32
CA LEU A 15 4.45 0.06 -6.28
C LEU A 15 5.04 -0.22 -7.65
N THR A 16 4.71 -1.38 -8.21
CA THR A 16 5.15 -1.76 -9.55
C THR A 16 3.99 -1.63 -10.53
N CYS A 17 4.13 -0.76 -11.52
CA CYS A 17 3.10 -0.54 -12.52
C CYS A 17 3.03 -1.73 -13.49
N PRO A 18 1.88 -2.42 -13.64
CA PRO A 18 1.75 -3.54 -14.56
C PRO A 18 1.78 -3.13 -16.04
N VAL A 19 1.61 -1.84 -16.35
CA VAL A 19 1.55 -1.31 -17.72
C VAL A 19 2.93 -1.01 -18.28
N CYS A 20 3.78 -0.34 -17.50
CA CYS A 20 5.13 0.07 -17.93
C CYS A 20 6.26 -0.60 -17.15
N GLN A 21 5.94 -1.46 -16.17
CA GLN A 21 6.90 -2.14 -15.28
C GLN A 21 7.75 -1.19 -14.42
N HIS A 22 7.38 0.09 -14.34
CA HIS A 22 8.04 1.05 -13.47
C HIS A 22 7.75 0.73 -12.01
N ALA A 23 8.82 0.60 -11.21
CA ALA A 23 8.74 0.38 -9.79
C ALA A 23 9.09 1.67 -9.05
N GLN A 24 8.19 2.15 -8.20
CA GLN A 24 8.39 3.37 -7.42
C GLN A 24 8.15 3.10 -5.93
N ALA A 25 9.13 3.47 -5.11
CA ALA A 25 8.99 3.45 -3.67
C ALA A 25 8.07 4.60 -3.23
N GLU A 26 6.94 4.25 -2.64
CA GLU A 26 5.94 5.20 -2.16
C GLU A 26 5.72 5.01 -0.66
N GLN A 27 5.44 6.11 0.03
CA GLN A 27 5.10 6.08 1.44
C GLN A 27 3.59 5.92 1.60
N MET A 28 3.18 4.74 2.05
CA MET A 28 1.82 4.40 2.43
C MET A 28 1.36 5.28 3.59
N PRO A 29 0.24 6.01 3.42
CA PRO A 29 -0.40 6.68 4.53
C PRO A 29 -0.93 5.65 5.54
N ILE A 30 -0.78 5.96 6.84
CA ILE A 30 -1.36 5.15 7.93
C ILE A 30 -2.81 5.52 8.23
N ASP A 31 -3.21 6.69 7.76
CA ASP A 31 -4.44 7.40 8.05
C ASP A 31 -5.45 7.33 6.89
N ALA A 32 -5.07 6.77 5.74
CA ALA A 32 -5.94 6.63 4.58
C ALA A 32 -5.61 5.40 3.69
N CYS A 33 -6.64 4.83 3.05
CA CYS A 33 -6.47 3.81 2.01
C CYS A 33 -6.24 4.47 0.64
N GLN A 34 -5.08 4.22 -0.01
CA GLN A 34 -4.82 4.68 -1.38
C GLN A 34 -5.50 3.74 -2.40
N TRP A 35 -6.69 4.10 -2.84
CA TRP A 35 -7.46 3.30 -3.81
C TRP A 35 -7.06 3.58 -5.27
N PHE A 36 -6.50 4.76 -5.55
CA PHE A 36 -6.03 5.13 -6.88
C PHE A 36 -4.57 5.50 -6.81
N TYR A 37 -3.75 4.96 -7.71
CA TYR A 37 -2.36 5.37 -7.83
C TYR A 37 -2.07 5.78 -9.27
N GLU A 38 -1.62 7.01 -9.47
CA GLU A 38 -1.15 7.45 -10.77
C GLU A 38 0.35 7.11 -10.89
N CYS A 39 0.69 6.29 -11.89
CA CYS A 39 2.09 5.98 -12.16
C CYS A 39 2.81 7.24 -12.67
N THR A 40 3.90 7.62 -12.02
CA THR A 40 4.72 8.79 -12.43
C THR A 40 5.42 8.64 -13.78
N SER A 41 5.58 7.41 -14.27
CA SER A 41 6.26 7.13 -15.54
C SER A 41 5.31 7.19 -16.73
N CYS A 42 4.12 6.59 -16.62
CA CYS A 42 3.16 6.48 -17.73
C CYS A 42 1.84 7.22 -17.50
N HIS A 43 1.68 7.90 -16.35
CA HIS A 43 0.47 8.62 -15.93
C HIS A 43 -0.81 7.79 -15.95
N THR A 44 -0.69 6.46 -15.94
CA THR A 44 -1.84 5.57 -15.87
C THR A 44 -2.32 5.49 -14.43
N VAL A 45 -3.62 5.69 -14.23
CA VAL A 45 -4.29 5.48 -12.95
C VAL A 45 -4.54 3.99 -12.75
N LEU A 46 -3.77 3.40 -11.85
CA LEU A 46 -3.93 2.04 -11.36
C LEU A 46 -5.03 2.00 -10.30
N LYS A 47 -5.81 0.93 -10.34
CA LYS A 47 -6.88 0.61 -9.38
C LYS A 47 -6.59 -0.77 -8.80
N PRO A 48 -6.87 -1.04 -7.53
CA PRO A 48 -6.66 -2.35 -6.95
C PRO A 48 -7.47 -3.42 -7.68
N LEU A 49 -6.95 -4.64 -7.62
CA LEU A 49 -7.59 -5.83 -8.16
C LEU A 49 -8.81 -6.21 -7.32
N ALA A 50 -9.74 -6.94 -7.93
CA ALA A 50 -10.92 -7.44 -7.23
C ALA A 50 -10.49 -8.39 -6.10
N GLY A 51 -10.78 -8.01 -4.85
CA GLY A 51 -10.37 -8.74 -3.65
C GLY A 51 -9.31 -8.00 -2.81
N ASP A 52 -8.67 -6.97 -3.36
CA ASP A 52 -7.73 -6.12 -2.64
C ASP A 52 -8.35 -4.78 -2.24
N CYS A 53 -7.93 -4.26 -1.09
CA CYS A 53 -8.43 -3.01 -0.52
C CYS A 53 -7.76 -1.75 -1.06
N CYS A 54 -6.50 -1.82 -1.50
CA CYS A 54 -5.72 -0.67 -1.95
C CYS A 54 -4.67 -1.07 -2.98
N VAL A 55 -4.16 -0.08 -3.73
CA VAL A 55 -3.16 -0.32 -4.80
C VAL A 55 -1.88 -0.97 -4.28
N TYR A 56 -1.54 -0.75 -3.02
CA TYR A 56 -0.38 -1.38 -2.37
C TYR A 56 -0.56 -2.88 -2.11
N CYS A 57 -1.79 -3.35 -1.88
CA CYS A 57 -2.02 -4.78 -1.73
C CYS A 57 -1.95 -5.51 -3.08
N SER A 58 -2.40 -4.85 -4.15
CA SER A 58 -2.39 -5.43 -5.50
C SER A 58 -1.04 -5.34 -6.21
N TYR A 59 -0.36 -4.21 -6.08
CA TYR A 59 0.84 -3.88 -6.86
C TYR A 59 2.05 -3.51 -6.00
N GLY A 60 1.88 -3.41 -4.69
CA GLY A 60 2.95 -3.06 -3.77
C GLY A 60 3.77 -4.29 -3.35
N SER A 61 5.04 -4.05 -3.03
CA SER A 61 5.92 -5.08 -2.47
C SER A 61 5.56 -5.43 -1.02
N VAL A 62 5.00 -4.49 -0.28
CA VAL A 62 4.60 -4.63 1.13
C VAL A 62 3.10 -4.36 1.25
N PRO A 63 2.34 -5.22 1.95
CA PRO A 63 0.91 -5.02 2.16
C PRO A 63 0.65 -3.79 3.03
N CYS A 64 -0.58 -3.29 3.01
CA CYS A 64 -0.93 -2.07 3.74
C CYS A 64 -0.78 -2.19 5.27
N PRO A 65 -0.60 -1.06 5.98
CA PRO A 65 -0.46 -1.04 7.44
C PRO A 65 -1.51 -1.85 8.23
N PRO A 66 -2.82 -1.78 7.94
CA PRO A 66 -3.81 -2.57 8.69
C PRO A 66 -3.63 -4.08 8.51
N ILE A 67 -3.18 -4.55 7.34
CA ILE A 67 -2.86 -5.98 7.13
C ILE A 67 -1.60 -6.37 7.89
N GLN A 68 -0.57 -5.51 7.94
CA GLN A 68 0.65 -5.76 8.72
C GLN A 68 0.37 -5.83 10.23
N ALA A 69 -0.53 -4.98 10.72
CA ALA A 69 -0.85 -4.89 12.14
C ALA A 69 -1.90 -5.92 12.62
N GLN A 70 -2.90 -6.23 11.78
CA GLN A 70 -4.09 -6.97 12.21
C GLN A 70 -4.41 -8.21 11.33
N GLY A 71 -3.69 -8.42 10.22
CA GLY A 71 -3.86 -9.58 9.34
C GLY A 71 -4.81 -9.38 8.15
N PHE A 72 -4.81 -10.35 7.24
CA PHE A 72 -5.66 -10.38 6.03
C PHE A 72 -7.15 -10.37 6.43
N GLY A 73 -7.85 -9.27 6.14
CA GLY A 73 -9.28 -9.08 6.46
C GLY A 73 -9.61 -7.79 7.22
N SER A 74 -8.61 -7.12 7.82
CA SER A 74 -8.81 -5.83 8.51
C SER A 74 -8.70 -4.61 7.58
N CYS A 75 -8.74 -4.83 6.27
CA CYS A 75 -8.45 -3.77 5.33
C CYS A 75 -9.67 -2.90 5.03
N CYS A 76 -9.69 -1.70 5.61
CA CYS A 76 -10.65 -0.61 5.36
C CYS A 76 -12.12 -1.03 5.54
N GLY A 77 -12.58 -1.01 6.81
CA GLY A 77 -13.99 -1.08 7.22
C GLY A 77 -14.50 0.28 7.67
#